data_AF-A0ABD5Q9L4-F1
#
_entry.id   AF-A0ABD5Q9L4-F1
#
_cell.length_a   1.000
_cell.length_b   1.000
_cell.length_c   1.000
_cell.angle_alpha   90.00
_cell.angle_beta   90.00
_cell.angle_gamma   90.00
#
_symmetry.space_group_name_H-M   'P 1'
#
loop_
_entity.id
_entity.type
_entity.pdbx_description
1 polymer ?
#
loop_
_entity_poly.entity_id
_entity_poly.type
_entity_poly.pdbx_seq_one_letter_code
_entity_poly.pdbx_strand_id
1 'polypeptide(L)' 'MAGKYDKSYVDHLCDHEQGWRLLFTFSVGFLALSVLWFLSVEPGSPTYVVTIMNLVGLSGLAILSGFVLSRCRR' A
#
# COMPACT_ATOMS: atom_id res chain seq x y z
N MET A 1 -13.13 -26.10 -23.27
CA MET A 1 -12.04 -26.32 -22.28
C MET A 1 -10.86 -25.48 -22.74
N ALA A 2 -10.75 -24.23 -22.26
CA ALA A 2 -9.80 -23.26 -22.79
C ALA A 2 -8.66 -23.00 -21.79
N GLY A 3 -7.42 -23.20 -22.26
CA GLY A 3 -6.25 -22.41 -21.86
C GLY A 3 -5.75 -22.51 -20.43
N LYS A 4 -5.21 -23.67 -20.02
CA LYS A 4 -4.48 -23.86 -18.76
C LYS A 4 -3.06 -23.23 -18.72
N TYR A 5 -2.73 -22.33 -19.65
CA TYR A 5 -1.36 -21.83 -19.90
C TYR A 5 -1.27 -20.31 -20.13
N ASP A 6 -2.18 -19.52 -19.54
CA ASP A 6 -2.01 -18.07 -19.42
C ASP A 6 -2.22 -17.66 -17.96
N LYS A 7 -1.46 -18.28 -17.04
CA LYS A 7 -1.37 -17.75 -15.67
C LYS A 7 -0.47 -16.53 -15.74
N SER A 8 -1.07 -15.40 -16.08
CA SER A 8 -0.40 -14.11 -16.12
C SER A 8 0.16 -13.82 -14.71
N TYR A 9 1.30 -13.14 -14.59
CA TYR A 9 1.96 -12.85 -13.30
C TYR A 9 1.00 -12.34 -12.19
N VAL A 10 -0.07 -11.66 -12.61
CA VAL A 10 -1.18 -11.22 -11.77
C VAL A 10 -1.92 -12.35 -11.05
N ASP A 11 -2.14 -13.52 -11.65
CA ASP A 11 -2.79 -14.67 -10.99
C ASP A 11 -1.96 -15.19 -9.81
N HIS A 12 -0.63 -15.20 -9.93
CA HIS A 12 0.26 -15.55 -8.82
C HIS A 12 0.27 -14.50 -7.71
N LEU A 13 0.10 -13.22 -8.05
CA LEU A 13 -0.08 -12.15 -7.08
C LEU A 13 -1.43 -12.25 -6.36
N CYS A 14 -2.48 -12.74 -7.05
CA CYS A 14 -3.81 -12.96 -6.47
C CYS A 14 -3.87 -14.17 -5.53
N ASP A 15 -3.04 -15.18 -5.73
CA ASP A 15 -2.94 -16.31 -4.79
C ASP A 15 -2.46 -15.86 -3.39
N HIS A 16 -1.76 -14.72 -3.32
CA HIS A 16 -1.35 -14.03 -2.09
C HIS A 16 -2.23 -12.80 -1.76
N GLU A 17 -3.52 -12.83 -2.14
CA GLU A 17 -4.47 -11.73 -1.85
C GLU A 17 -4.50 -11.36 -0.37
N GLN A 18 -4.44 -12.35 0.53
CA GLN A 18 -4.37 -12.10 1.98
C GLN A 18 -3.13 -11.28 2.37
N GLY A 19 -1.96 -11.55 1.79
CA GLY A 19 -0.73 -10.81 2.06
C GLY A 19 -0.80 -9.36 1.59
N TRP A 20 -1.31 -9.15 0.37
CA TRP A 20 -1.55 -7.81 -0.17
C TRP A 20 -2.59 -7.02 0.61
N ARG A 21 -3.64 -7.70 1.10
CA ARG A 21 -4.68 -7.09 1.93
C ARG A 21 -4.16 -6.71 3.32
N LEU A 22 -3.27 -7.51 3.90
CA LEU A 22 -2.60 -7.22 5.16
C LEU A 22 -1.63 -6.04 5.00
N LEU A 23 -0.85 -6.02 3.91
CA LEU A 23 0.02 -4.89 3.56
C LEU A 23 -0.78 -3.60 3.35
N PHE A 24 -1.91 -3.66 2.64
CA PHE A 24 -2.79 -2.51 2.46
C PHE A 24 -3.32 -2.01 3.80
N THR A 25 -3.87 -2.90 4.62
CA THR A 25 -4.43 -2.55 5.94
C THR A 25 -3.36 -1.96 6.86
N PHE A 26 -2.16 -2.56 6.88
CA PHE A 26 -1.04 -2.08 7.66
C PHE A 26 -0.55 -0.72 7.17
N SER A 27 -0.38 -0.55 5.85
CA SER A 27 0.05 0.73 5.25
C SER A 27 -0.93 1.86 5.54
N VAL A 28 -2.24 1.61 5.43
CA VAL A 28 -3.29 2.59 5.74
C VAL A 28 -3.32 2.91 7.23
N GLY A 29 -3.19 1.91 8.10
CA GLY A 29 -3.12 2.10 9.55
C GLY A 29 -1.90 2.92 9.97
N PHE A 30 -0.72 2.59 9.42
CA PHE A 30 0.52 3.34 9.66
C PHE A 30 0.44 4.76 9.10
N LEU A 31 -0.21 4.95 7.95
CA LEU A 31 -0.41 6.26 7.35
C LEU A 31 -1.32 7.12 8.23
N ALA A 32 -2.44 6.57 8.72
CA ALA A 32 -3.33 7.27 9.65
C ALA A 32 -2.61 7.68 10.94
N LEU A 33 -1.82 6.78 11.52
CA LEU A 33 -0.98 7.07 12.68
C LEU A 33 0.06 8.16 12.38
N SER A 34 0.69 8.09 11.20
CA SER A 34 1.69 9.07 10.75
C SER A 34 1.09 10.46 10.54
N VAL A 35 -0.13 10.54 10.00
CA VAL A 35 -0.88 11.80 9.84
C VAL A 35 -1.27 12.38 11.20
N LEU A 36 -1.72 11.55 12.14
CA LEU A 36 -2.00 11.97 13.52
C LEU A 36 -0.75 12.55 14.19
N TRP A 37 0.41 11.90 14.00
CA TRP A 37 1.69 12.39 14.50
C TRP A 37 2.13 13.68 13.82
N PHE A 38 1.91 13.81 12.51
CA PHE A 38 2.31 14.97 11.73
C PHE A 38 1.71 16.29 12.24
N LEU A 39 0.50 16.26 12.77
CA LEU A 39 -0.15 17.44 13.38
C LEU A 39 0.59 17.98 14.61
N SER A 40 1.42 17.16 15.25
CA SER A 40 2.24 17.55 16.41
C SER A 40 3.69 17.89 16.05
N VAL A 41 4.09 17.81 14.77
CA VAL A 41 5.47 18.07 14.33
C VAL A 41 5.62 19.52 13.88
N GLU A 42 6.60 20.23 14.46
CA GLU A 42 6.90 21.61 14.07
C GLU A 42 7.43 21.70 12.62
N PRO A 43 6.85 22.58 11.79
CA PRO A 43 7.29 22.78 10.41
C PRO A 43 8.70 23.38 10.38
N GLY A 44 9.59 22.81 9.58
CA GLY A 44 11.00 23.23 9.45
C GLY A 44 12.00 22.36 10.22
N SER A 45 11.52 21.39 11.00
CA SER A 45 12.36 20.36 11.62
C SER A 45 12.74 19.24 10.63
N PRO A 46 13.87 18.55 10.82
CA PRO A 46 14.23 17.40 9.98
C PRO A 46 13.20 16.25 10.08
N THR A 47 12.51 16.13 11.22
CA THR A 47 11.43 15.17 11.44
C THR A 47 10.21 15.44 10.55
N TYR A 48 9.96 16.70 10.16
CA TYR A 48 8.90 17.07 9.22
C TYR A 48 9.15 16.50 7.81
N VAL A 49 10.38 16.57 7.31
CA VAL A 49 10.74 16.04 6.00
C VAL A 49 10.61 14.52 5.96
N VAL A 50 11.08 13.85 7.02
CA VAL A 50 11.00 12.39 7.16
C VAL A 50 9.55 11.92 7.21
N THR A 51 8.68 12.63 7.94
CA THR A 51 7.26 12.30 8.02
C THR A 51 6.55 12.47 6.68
N ILE A 52 6.84 13.52 5.91
CA ILE A 52 6.32 13.68 4.54
C ILE A 52 6.79 12.54 3.63
N MET A 53 8.09 12.21 3.64
CA MET A 53 8.62 11.11 2.83
C MET A 53 7.95 9.77 3.16
N ASN A 54 7.71 9.50 4.46
CA ASN A 54 6.97 8.33 4.90
C ASN A 54 5.52 8.33 4.40
N LEU A 55 4.84 9.47 4.46
CA LEU A 55 3.46 9.63 3.99
C LEU A 55 3.35 9.36 2.48
N VAL A 56 4.30 9.87 1.70
CA VAL A 56 4.38 9.62 0.25
C VAL A 56 4.69 8.15 -0.03
N GLY A 57 5.65 7.55 0.69
CA GLY A 57 5.99 6.14 0.52
C GLY A 57 4.81 5.21 0.85
N LEU A 58 4.14 5.44 1.98
CA LEU A 58 2.99 4.66 2.43
C LEU A 58 1.79 4.84 1.49
N SER A 59 1.53 6.04 0.99
CA SER A 59 0.45 6.27 0.02
C SER A 59 0.73 5.57 -1.31
N GLY A 60 1.96 5.59 -1.82
CA GLY A 60 2.35 4.82 -3.00
C GLY A 60 2.16 3.32 -2.80
N LEU A 61 2.56 2.79 -1.64
CA LEU A 61 2.35 1.39 -1.26
C LEU A 61 0.87 1.03 -1.17
N ALA A 62 0.05 1.89 -0.58
CA ALA A 62 -1.40 1.69 -0.48
C ALA A 62 -2.07 1.71 -1.86
N ILE A 63 -1.65 2.60 -2.76
CA ILE A 63 -2.17 2.65 -4.14
C ILE A 63 -1.76 1.40 -4.92
N LEU A 64 -0.49 0.99 -4.84
CA LEU A 64 -0.01 -0.22 -5.53
C LEU A 64 -0.72 -1.47 -5.04
N SER A 65 -0.80 -1.65 -3.72
CA SER A 65 -1.51 -2.80 -3.13
C SER A 65 -3.00 -2.78 -3.45
N GLY A 66 -3.66 -1.62 -3.37
CA GLY A 66 -5.06 -1.45 -3.79
C GLY A 66 -5.28 -1.70 -5.28
N PHE A 67 -4.33 -1.31 -6.14
CA PHE A 67 -4.39 -1.56 -7.58
C PHE A 67 -4.26 -3.05 -7.91
N VAL A 68 -3.33 -3.75 -7.25
CA VAL A 68 -3.18 -5.21 -7.37
C VAL A 68 -4.47 -5.92 -6.91
N LEU A 69 -5.01 -5.55 -5.75
CA LEU A 69 -6.29 -6.09 -5.25
C LEU A 69 -7.47 -5.81 -6.19
N SER A 70 -7.56 -4.61 -6.75
CA SER A 70 -8.60 -4.22 -7.73
C SER A 70 -8.53 -5.08 -9.00
N ARG A 71 -7.32 -5.41 -9.46
CA ARG A 71 -7.11 -6.31 -10.61
C ARG A 71 -7.39 -7.76 -10.28
N CYS A 72 -7.15 -8.21 -9.05
CA CYS A 72 -7.45 -9.58 -8.62
C CYS A 72 -8.95 -9.84 -8.41
N ARG A 73 -9.74 -8.82 -8.06
CA ARG A 73 -11.18 -8.96 -7.79
C ARG A 73 -12.05 -8.88 -9.05
N ARG A 74 -11.46 -8.73 -10.24
CA ARG A 74 -12.14 -8.48 -11.52
C ARG A 74 -11.95 -9.65 -12.46
#